data_AF-A0AAN4IN28-F1
#
_entry.id   AF-A0AAN4IN28-F1
#
_cell.length_a   1.000
_cell.length_b   1.000
_cell.length_c   1.000
_cell.angle_alpha   90.00
_cell.angle_beta   90.00
_cell.angle_gamma   90.00
#
_symmetry.space_group_name_H-M   'P 1'
#
loop_
_entity.id
_entity.type
_entity.pdbx_description
1 polymer ?
#
loop_
_entity_poly.entity_id
_entity_poly.type
_entity_poly.pdbx_seq_one_letter_code
_entity_poly.pdbx_strand_id
1 'polypeptide(L)'
;SPAVVDAVEAYRGSPQLMVERLNALTENQRQVADARIAIVSEVLKVAQQPGFSCAKAIRFIVDNLARSQLDERIVAMVETANAKKGNSRALSEITLKRWIAAFNKAQNAAERLLLLAPGKRQEIKAEDINWLPEFLAQYRQSNGRPMTEAYEDFVAEWQHRHADEPYMLDIMPSYDTIRRAMKKLPEVVKQKGRVTGSEYRQLEG
;
A
#
# COMPACT_ATOMS: atom_id res chain seq x y z
N SER A 1 -3.35 9.10 -22.84
CA SER A 1 -3.75 8.12 -21.82
C SER A 1 -5.10 8.55 -21.26
N PRO A 2 -6.16 7.72 -21.29
CA PRO A 2 -7.41 8.10 -20.65
C PRO A 2 -7.14 8.14 -19.14
N ALA A 3 -7.44 9.28 -18.52
CA ALA A 3 -7.24 9.47 -17.09
C ALA A 3 -7.88 8.29 -16.35
N VAL A 4 -7.07 7.57 -15.57
CA VAL A 4 -7.56 6.51 -14.69
C VAL A 4 -8.57 7.17 -13.77
N VAL A 5 -9.86 6.94 -14.04
CA VAL A 5 -10.94 7.52 -13.25
C VAL A 5 -10.78 6.95 -11.85
N ASP A 6 -10.57 7.84 -10.89
CA ASP A 6 -10.50 7.47 -9.49
C ASP A 6 -11.74 6.64 -9.12
N ALA A 7 -11.56 5.51 -8.44
CA ALA A 7 -12.63 4.55 -8.19
C ALA A 7 -13.87 5.20 -7.55
N VAL A 8 -13.69 6.26 -6.75
CA VAL A 8 -14.80 6.99 -6.12
C VAL A 8 -15.56 7.85 -7.12
N GLU A 9 -14.87 8.52 -8.05
CA GLU A 9 -15.53 9.30 -9.10
C GLU A 9 -16.31 8.39 -10.05
N ALA A 10 -15.80 7.19 -10.32
CA ALA A 10 -16.53 6.16 -11.06
C ALA A 10 -17.83 5.74 -10.36
N TYR A 11 -17.84 5.65 -9.02
CA TYR A 11 -19.05 5.33 -8.25
C TYR A 11 -20.09 6.46 -8.29
N ARG A 12 -19.65 7.72 -8.29
CA ARG A 12 -20.58 8.87 -8.41
C ARG A 12 -21.29 8.92 -9.75
N GLY A 13 -20.61 8.49 -10.82
CA GLY A 13 -21.20 8.38 -12.15
C GLY A 13 -22.17 7.21 -12.32
N SER A 14 -22.26 6.29 -11.36
CA SER A 14 -23.15 5.12 -11.43
C SER A 14 -23.70 4.71 -10.06
N PRO A 15 -24.93 5.11 -9.71
CA PRO A 15 -25.58 4.72 -8.45
C PRO A 15 -25.69 3.19 -8.28
N GLN A 16 -25.90 2.43 -9.35
CA GLN A 16 -25.98 0.96 -9.27
C GLN A 16 -24.63 0.35 -8.84
N LEU A 17 -23.52 0.81 -9.41
CA LEU A 17 -22.19 0.34 -9.05
C LEU A 17 -21.85 0.64 -7.58
N MET A 18 -22.28 1.79 -7.06
CA MET A 18 -22.17 2.13 -5.64
C MET A 18 -22.89 1.11 -4.75
N VAL A 19 -24.14 0.77 -5.09
CA VAL A 19 -24.94 -0.22 -4.35
C VAL A 19 -24.30 -1.61 -4.39
N GLU A 20 -23.84 -2.06 -5.55
CA GLU A 20 -23.15 -3.35 -5.69
C GLU A 20 -21.88 -3.43 -4.83
N ARG A 21 -21.06 -2.37 -4.85
CA ARG A 21 -19.84 -2.30 -4.04
C ARG A 21 -20.13 -2.31 -2.55
N LEU A 22 -21.16 -1.58 -2.12
CA LEU A 22 -21.60 -1.59 -0.73
C LEU A 22 -22.03 -3.00 -0.35
N ASN A 23 -22.88 -3.65 -1.16
CA ASN A 23 -23.36 -5.01 -0.90
C ASN A 23 -22.23 -6.06 -0.88
N ALA A 24 -21.14 -5.82 -1.62
CA ALA A 24 -19.97 -6.68 -1.63
C ALA A 24 -19.08 -6.57 -0.37
N LEU A 25 -19.27 -5.54 0.48
CA LEU A 25 -18.54 -5.43 1.75
C LEU A 25 -19.00 -6.51 2.73
N THR A 26 -18.04 -7.29 3.24
CA THR A 26 -18.31 -8.20 4.35
C THR A 26 -18.59 -7.43 5.63
N GLU A 27 -19.26 -8.09 6.59
CA GLU A 27 -19.56 -7.50 7.89
C GLU A 27 -18.30 -7.00 8.61
N ASN A 28 -17.22 -7.80 8.59
CA ASN A 28 -15.93 -7.37 9.14
C ASN A 28 -15.37 -6.13 8.43
N GLN A 29 -15.51 -6.02 7.10
CA GLN A 29 -15.04 -4.82 6.39
C GLN A 29 -15.84 -3.57 6.78
N ARG A 30 -17.15 -3.71 7.01
CA ARG A 30 -18.02 -2.64 7.49
C ARG A 30 -17.63 -2.20 8.90
N GLN A 31 -17.47 -3.14 9.83
CA GLN A 31 -17.04 -2.86 11.20
C GLN A 31 -15.70 -2.12 11.26
N VAL A 32 -14.72 -2.54 10.45
CA VAL A 32 -13.44 -1.84 10.34
C VAL A 32 -13.60 -0.43 9.75
N ALA A 33 -14.45 -0.27 8.73
CA ALA A 33 -14.74 1.04 8.15
C ALA A 33 -15.38 1.99 9.17
N ASP A 34 -16.39 1.51 9.89
CA ASP A 34 -17.09 2.27 10.93
C ASP A 34 -16.15 2.66 12.07
N ALA A 35 -15.29 1.74 12.51
CA ALA A 35 -14.26 2.04 13.50
C ALA A 35 -13.29 3.13 13.01
N ARG A 36 -12.88 3.10 11.74
CA ARG A 36 -12.04 4.15 11.14
C ARG A 36 -12.76 5.50 11.06
N ILE A 37 -14.04 5.49 10.66
CA ILE A 37 -14.91 6.68 10.63
C ILE A 37 -15.01 7.31 12.04
N ALA A 38 -15.21 6.48 13.06
CA ALA A 38 -15.31 6.93 14.44
C ALA A 38 -13.99 7.55 14.93
N ILE A 39 -12.85 6.89 14.70
CA ILE A 39 -11.53 7.42 15.08
C ILE A 39 -11.21 8.73 14.36
N VAL A 40 -11.49 8.83 13.05
CA VAL A 40 -11.34 10.10 12.32
C VAL A 40 -12.21 11.18 12.94
N SER A 41 -13.46 10.85 13.29
CA SER A 41 -14.37 11.80 13.92
C SER A 41 -13.86 12.28 15.29
N GLU A 42 -13.26 11.41 16.11
CA GLU A 42 -12.62 11.81 17.37
C GLU A 42 -11.41 12.73 17.13
N VAL A 43 -10.56 12.44 16.13
CA VAL A 43 -9.45 13.33 15.76
C VAL A 43 -9.97 14.71 15.34
N LEU A 44 -11.03 14.78 14.55
CA LEU A 44 -11.61 16.04 14.10
C LEU A 44 -12.25 16.82 15.26
N LYS A 45 -12.89 16.15 16.22
CA LYS A 45 -13.38 16.79 17.46
C LYS A 45 -12.23 17.40 18.27
N VAL A 46 -11.13 16.67 18.47
CA VAL A 46 -9.94 17.19 19.15
C VAL A 46 -9.36 18.39 18.39
N ALA A 47 -9.34 18.34 17.05
CA ALA A 47 -8.84 19.42 16.21
C ALA A 47 -9.69 20.71 16.28
N GLN A 48 -10.94 20.64 16.77
CA GLN A 48 -11.79 21.82 17.00
C GLN A 48 -11.50 22.52 18.32
N GLN A 49 -10.71 21.92 19.21
CA GLN A 49 -10.35 22.55 20.49
C GLN A 49 -9.34 23.69 20.30
N PRO A 50 -9.42 24.78 21.10
CA PRO A 50 -8.46 25.87 21.04
C PRO A 50 -7.01 25.38 21.17
N GLY A 51 -6.14 25.86 20.27
CA GLY A 51 -4.72 25.50 20.27
C GLY A 51 -4.40 24.12 19.66
N PHE A 52 -5.38 23.43 19.05
CA PHE A 52 -5.16 22.24 18.25
C PHE A 52 -5.23 22.54 16.74
N SER A 53 -4.22 22.06 16.01
CA SER A 53 -4.34 21.83 14.57
C SER A 53 -4.69 20.36 14.33
N CYS A 54 -5.16 20.01 13.12
CA CYS A 54 -5.40 18.61 12.76
C CYS A 54 -4.14 17.75 12.96
N ALA A 55 -2.96 18.24 12.57
CA ALA A 55 -1.69 17.54 12.79
C ALA A 55 -1.35 17.38 14.29
N LYS A 56 -1.69 18.36 15.14
CA LYS A 56 -1.51 18.26 16.59
C LYS A 56 -2.50 17.28 17.23
N ALA A 57 -3.75 17.24 16.75
CA ALA A 57 -4.76 16.28 17.20
C ALA A 57 -4.40 14.83 16.83
N ILE A 58 -3.89 14.61 15.62
CA ILE A 58 -3.38 13.29 15.18
C ILE A 58 -2.26 12.82 16.11
N ARG A 59 -1.24 13.67 16.35
CA ARG A 59 -0.14 13.35 17.26
C ARG A 59 -0.64 13.05 18.67
N PHE A 60 -1.54 13.89 19.19
CA PHE A 60 -2.14 13.68 20.50
C PHE A 60 -2.82 12.31 20.62
N ILE A 61 -3.63 11.88 19.65
CA ILE A 61 -4.27 10.56 19.70
C ILE A 61 -3.24 9.43 19.63
N VAL A 62 -2.24 9.52 18.73
CA VAL A 62 -1.20 8.49 18.59
C VAL A 62 -0.35 8.37 19.87
N ASP A 63 0.05 9.48 20.46
CA ASP A 63 0.88 9.51 21.66
C ASP A 63 0.12 8.97 22.88
N ASN A 64 -1.15 9.33 23.05
CA ASN A 64 -1.97 8.84 24.15
C ASN A 64 -2.34 7.34 23.99
N LEU A 65 -2.49 6.85 22.76
CA LEU A 65 -2.61 5.40 22.50
C LEU A 65 -1.37 4.65 22.95
N ALA A 66 -0.18 5.15 22.58
CA ALA A 66 1.09 4.51 22.96
C ALA A 66 1.32 4.48 24.48
N ARG A 67 0.73 5.42 25.21
CA ARG A 67 0.82 5.52 26.68
C ARG A 67 -0.32 4.85 27.42
N SER A 68 -1.28 4.23 26.73
CA SER A 68 -2.52 3.68 27.32
C SER A 68 -3.30 4.72 28.14
N GLN A 69 -3.34 5.97 27.66
CA GLN A 69 -3.97 7.12 28.33
C GLN A 69 -5.31 7.53 27.69
N LEU A 70 -5.82 6.75 26.75
CA LEU A 70 -7.14 6.97 26.16
C LEU A 70 -8.20 6.07 26.81
N ASP A 71 -9.45 6.53 26.74
CA ASP A 71 -10.65 5.76 27.09
C ASP A 71 -10.64 4.38 26.42
N GLU A 72 -11.01 3.35 27.19
CA GLU A 72 -11.10 1.95 26.77
C GLU A 72 -11.96 1.79 25.49
N ARG A 73 -13.01 2.61 25.33
CA ARG A 73 -13.81 2.65 24.12
C ARG A 73 -12.98 3.05 22.88
N ILE A 74 -12.10 4.04 23.03
CA ILE A 74 -11.22 4.49 21.94
C ILE A 74 -10.19 3.42 21.61
N VAL A 75 -9.64 2.75 22.63
CA VAL A 75 -8.70 1.64 22.45
C VAL A 75 -9.35 0.51 21.65
N ALA A 76 -10.53 0.04 22.04
CA ALA A 76 -11.27 -1.01 21.33
C ALA A 76 -11.61 -0.63 19.87
N MET A 77 -11.96 0.64 19.63
CA MET A 77 -12.17 1.14 18.27
C MET A 77 -10.88 1.12 17.45
N VAL A 78 -9.73 1.49 18.03
CA VAL A 78 -8.44 1.46 17.33
C VAL A 78 -8.04 0.04 16.97
N GLU A 79 -8.24 -0.92 17.87
CA GLU A 79 -7.98 -2.35 17.60
C GLU A 79 -8.78 -2.84 16.40
N THR A 80 -10.08 -2.53 16.39
CA THR A 80 -10.98 -2.84 15.26
C THR A 80 -10.53 -2.13 13.98
N ALA A 81 -10.25 -0.82 14.03
CA ALA A 81 -9.88 -0.01 12.87
C ALA A 81 -8.58 -0.46 12.18
N ASN A 82 -7.63 -0.98 12.97
CA ASN A 82 -6.31 -1.36 12.49
C ASN A 82 -6.36 -2.68 11.68
N ALA A 83 -7.34 -3.56 11.96
CA ALA A 83 -7.66 -4.75 11.17
C ALA A 83 -6.46 -5.66 10.83
N LYS A 84 -5.47 -5.75 11.72
CA LYS A 84 -4.27 -6.58 11.55
C LYS A 84 -4.28 -7.74 12.53
N LYS A 85 -3.99 -8.94 12.04
CA LYS A 85 -3.71 -10.11 12.89
C LYS A 85 -2.31 -9.95 13.51
N GLY A 86 -2.22 -10.05 14.83
CA GLY A 86 -0.97 -10.00 15.60
C GLY A 86 -0.77 -8.70 16.38
N ASN A 87 -0.12 -8.81 17.55
CA ASN A 87 0.00 -7.79 18.60
C ASN A 87 0.80 -6.50 18.26
N SER A 88 1.20 -6.26 17.01
CA SER A 88 2.49 -5.62 16.78
C SER A 88 2.55 -4.39 15.88
N ARG A 89 1.45 -3.65 15.64
CA ARG A 89 1.59 -2.30 15.06
C ARG A 89 0.63 -1.31 15.69
N ALA A 90 1.16 -0.43 16.53
CA ALA A 90 0.48 0.80 16.97
C ALA A 90 -0.05 1.58 15.76
N LEU A 91 -1.17 2.27 15.95
CA LEU A 91 -1.73 3.18 14.96
C LEU A 91 -0.73 4.32 14.71
N SER A 92 -0.38 4.56 13.44
CA SER A 92 0.60 5.61 13.08
C SER A 92 -0.08 6.89 12.60
N GLU A 93 0.59 8.02 12.76
CA GLU A 93 0.12 9.31 12.23
C GLU A 93 -0.17 9.25 10.73
N ILE A 94 0.69 8.58 9.95
CA ILE A 94 0.53 8.46 8.49
C ILE A 94 -0.77 7.70 8.16
N THR A 95 -1.11 6.69 8.95
CA THR A 95 -2.36 5.93 8.77
C THR A 95 -3.57 6.81 9.03
N LEU A 96 -3.56 7.59 10.12
CA LEU A 96 -4.63 8.54 10.43
C LEU A 96 -4.77 9.64 9.39
N LYS A 97 -3.65 10.24 8.93
CA LYS A 97 -3.66 11.24 7.85
C LYS A 97 -4.33 10.70 6.59
N ARG A 98 -4.03 9.46 6.21
CA ARG A 98 -4.66 8.80 5.05
C ARG A 98 -6.16 8.58 5.25
N TRP A 99 -6.59 8.13 6.44
CA TRP A 99 -8.02 7.96 6.74
C TRP A 99 -8.76 9.30 6.74
N ILE A 100 -8.17 10.37 7.27
CA ILE A 100 -8.76 11.72 7.24
C ILE A 100 -8.88 12.21 5.79
N ALA A 101 -7.87 12.00 4.95
CA ALA A 101 -7.96 12.35 3.53
C ALA A 101 -9.09 11.59 2.82
N ALA A 102 -9.22 10.29 3.08
CA ALA A 102 -10.32 9.47 2.54
C ALA A 102 -11.69 9.93 3.05
N PHE A 103 -11.80 10.27 4.34
CA PHE A 103 -13.01 10.80 4.95
C PHE A 103 -13.43 12.14 4.34
N ASN A 104 -12.49 13.06 4.12
CA ASN A 104 -12.74 14.38 3.55
C ASN A 104 -13.06 14.32 2.05
N LYS A 105 -12.54 13.31 1.34
CA LYS A 105 -12.85 13.09 -0.07
C LYS A 105 -14.28 12.57 -0.28
N ALA A 106 -14.82 11.83 0.68
CA ALA A 106 -16.17 11.30 0.64
C ALA A 106 -17.21 12.41 0.78
N GLN A 107 -18.22 12.41 -0.09
CA GLN A 107 -19.31 13.39 -0.05
C GLN A 107 -20.48 12.97 0.86
N ASN A 108 -20.60 11.68 1.16
CA ASN A 108 -21.71 11.12 1.94
C ASN A 108 -21.28 9.89 2.76
N ALA A 109 -22.18 9.37 3.60
CA ALA A 109 -21.90 8.24 4.48
C ALA A 109 -21.57 6.95 3.73
N ALA A 110 -22.22 6.70 2.59
CA ALA A 110 -21.96 5.52 1.77
C ALA A 110 -20.54 5.55 1.18
N GLU A 111 -20.11 6.69 0.64
CA GLU A 111 -18.74 6.88 0.16
C GLU A 111 -17.72 6.74 1.29
N ARG A 112 -18.01 7.26 2.49
CA ARG A 112 -17.13 7.08 3.66
C ARG A 112 -16.94 5.61 3.98
N LEU A 113 -18.02 4.84 4.00
CA LEU A 113 -17.97 3.41 4.28
C LEU A 113 -17.10 2.67 3.26
N LEU A 114 -17.27 2.94 1.95
CA LEU A 114 -16.44 2.33 0.91
C LEU A 114 -14.98 2.73 0.98
N LEU A 115 -14.70 4.03 1.15
CA LEU A 115 -13.35 4.57 1.15
C LEU A 115 -12.53 4.16 2.38
N LEU A 116 -13.20 3.98 3.51
CA LEU A 116 -12.56 3.61 4.77
C LEU A 116 -12.58 2.09 5.02
N ALA A 117 -13.36 1.31 4.27
CA ALA A 117 -13.31 -0.14 4.31
C ALA A 117 -11.90 -0.67 4.00
N PRO A 118 -11.44 -1.73 4.70
CA PRO A 118 -10.18 -2.37 4.36
C PRO A 118 -10.33 -3.07 3.01
N GLY A 119 -9.66 -2.53 1.99
CA GLY A 119 -9.57 -3.18 0.69
C GLY A 119 -8.71 -4.44 0.76
N LYS A 120 -9.01 -5.41 -0.12
CA LYS A 120 -7.99 -6.40 -0.50
C LYS A 120 -6.83 -5.62 -1.10
N ARG A 121 -5.61 -5.79 -0.58
CA ARG A 121 -4.42 -5.31 -1.27
C ARG A 121 -4.45 -5.97 -2.64
N GLN A 122 -4.62 -5.19 -3.70
CA GLN A 122 -4.52 -5.73 -5.04
C GLN A 122 -3.11 -6.29 -5.19
N GLU A 123 -3.05 -7.57 -5.53
CA GLU A 123 -1.78 -8.18 -5.83
C GLU A 123 -1.28 -7.56 -7.14
N ILE A 124 -0.23 -6.75 -7.05
CA ILE A 124 0.50 -6.29 -8.23
C ILE A 124 1.14 -7.55 -8.83
N LYS A 125 0.71 -7.99 -10.00
CA LYS A 125 1.35 -9.15 -10.63
C LYS A 125 2.76 -8.77 -11.08
N ALA A 126 3.63 -9.76 -11.26
CA ALA A 126 4.99 -9.48 -11.71
C ALA A 126 5.01 -8.75 -13.06
N GLU A 127 4.07 -9.07 -13.96
CA GLU A 127 3.88 -8.43 -15.27
C GLU A 127 3.55 -6.93 -15.19
N ASP A 128 2.99 -6.46 -14.07
CA ASP A 128 2.60 -5.07 -13.86
C ASP A 128 3.71 -4.22 -13.21
N ILE A 129 4.86 -4.83 -12.88
CA ILE A 129 5.99 -4.14 -12.23
C ILE A 129 6.90 -3.53 -13.31
N ASN A 130 6.78 -2.22 -13.50
CA ASN A 130 7.46 -1.48 -14.58
C ASN A 130 8.99 -1.57 -14.57
N TRP A 131 9.64 -1.59 -13.40
CA TRP A 131 11.10 -1.69 -13.27
C TRP A 131 11.63 -3.14 -13.32
N LEU A 132 10.74 -4.14 -13.21
CA LEU A 132 11.16 -5.54 -13.11
C LEU A 132 11.91 -6.04 -14.36
N PRO A 133 11.53 -5.68 -15.60
CA PRO A 133 12.29 -6.06 -16.79
C PRO A 133 13.75 -5.58 -16.75
N GLU A 134 14.00 -4.36 -16.28
CA GLU A 134 15.34 -3.77 -16.18
C GLU A 134 16.20 -4.49 -15.15
N PHE A 135 15.62 -4.79 -13.97
CA PHE A 135 16.31 -5.61 -12.97
C PHE A 135 16.61 -7.03 -13.51
N LEU A 136 15.67 -7.63 -14.25
CA LEU A 136 15.88 -8.97 -14.82
C LEU A 136 16.98 -8.98 -15.88
N ALA A 137 17.19 -7.89 -16.62
CA ALA A 137 18.30 -7.77 -17.56
C ALA A 137 19.66 -7.85 -16.83
N GLN A 138 19.76 -7.25 -15.64
CA GLN A 138 20.94 -7.32 -14.79
C GLN A 138 21.11 -8.72 -14.16
N TYR A 139 20.02 -9.30 -13.64
CA TYR A 139 20.06 -10.59 -12.94
C TYR A 139 20.32 -11.81 -13.85
N ARG A 140 19.83 -11.77 -15.10
CA ARG A 140 19.90 -12.90 -16.05
C ARG A 140 21.19 -12.97 -16.86
N GLN A 141 22.19 -12.15 -16.54
CA GLN A 141 23.50 -12.27 -17.16
C GLN A 141 24.07 -13.68 -16.95
N SER A 142 24.73 -14.22 -17.97
CA SER A 142 25.23 -15.60 -18.02
C SER A 142 26.46 -15.86 -17.13
N ASN A 143 26.77 -14.95 -16.20
CA ASN A 143 27.90 -15.02 -15.29
C ASN A 143 27.54 -15.61 -13.91
N GLY A 144 26.27 -16.01 -13.70
CA GLY A 144 25.87 -16.66 -12.46
C GLY A 144 25.95 -15.76 -11.21
N ARG A 145 26.03 -14.43 -11.38
CA ARG A 145 26.22 -13.49 -10.25
C ARG A 145 25.08 -13.49 -9.23
N PRO A 146 25.34 -13.26 -7.93
CA PRO A 146 24.30 -13.21 -6.91
C PRO A 146 23.31 -12.04 -7.13
N MET A 147 22.13 -12.16 -6.52
CA MET A 147 21.07 -11.14 -6.64
C MET A 147 21.47 -9.77 -6.03
N THR A 148 22.41 -9.77 -5.09
CA THR A 148 22.96 -8.55 -4.47
C THR A 148 23.79 -7.75 -5.48
N GLU A 149 24.72 -8.39 -6.17
CA GLU A 149 25.51 -7.76 -7.24
C GLU A 149 24.60 -7.32 -8.40
N ALA A 150 23.59 -8.13 -8.73
CA ALA A 150 22.58 -7.74 -9.70
C ALA A 150 21.80 -6.46 -9.33
N TYR A 151 21.58 -6.26 -8.03
CA TYR A 151 20.92 -5.07 -7.52
C TYR A 151 21.83 -3.84 -7.56
N GLU A 152 23.12 -4.00 -7.26
CA GLU A 152 24.10 -2.90 -7.33
C GLU A 152 24.19 -2.32 -8.74
N ASP A 153 24.30 -3.16 -9.77
CA ASP A 153 24.34 -2.68 -11.15
C ASP A 153 22.99 -2.11 -11.61
N PHE A 154 21.88 -2.67 -11.13
CA PHE A 154 20.57 -2.09 -11.39
C PHE A 154 20.48 -0.67 -10.82
N VAL A 155 20.97 -0.45 -9.60
CA VAL A 155 21.00 0.89 -8.99
C VAL A 155 21.89 1.83 -9.79
N ALA A 156 23.09 1.41 -10.16
CA ALA A 156 24.02 2.22 -10.94
C ALA A 156 23.41 2.64 -12.30
N GLU A 157 22.82 1.68 -13.02
CA GLU A 157 22.18 1.92 -14.30
C GLU A 157 20.91 2.79 -14.18
N TRP A 158 20.09 2.57 -13.14
CA TRP A 158 18.90 3.37 -12.86
C TRP A 158 19.26 4.83 -12.57
N GLN A 159 20.27 5.05 -11.72
CA GLN A 159 20.77 6.38 -11.40
C GLN A 159 21.37 7.08 -12.62
N HIS A 160 22.12 6.35 -13.44
CA HIS A 160 22.69 6.89 -14.67
C HIS A 160 21.59 7.32 -15.66
N ARG A 161 20.60 6.47 -15.90
CA ARG A 161 19.53 6.73 -16.87
C ARG A 161 18.57 7.84 -16.44
N HIS A 162 18.29 7.93 -15.15
CA HIS A 162 17.34 8.87 -14.58
C HIS A 162 18.02 10.03 -13.83
N ALA A 163 19.29 10.32 -14.15
CA ALA A 163 20.09 11.35 -13.47
C ALA A 163 19.41 12.73 -13.49
N ASP A 164 18.73 13.06 -14.59
CA ASP A 164 18.03 14.34 -14.80
C ASP A 164 16.54 14.28 -14.41
N GLU A 165 16.07 13.17 -13.85
CA GLU A 165 14.68 12.92 -13.48
C GLU A 165 14.55 12.66 -11.96
N PRO A 166 14.55 13.70 -11.10
CA PRO A 166 14.59 13.53 -9.65
C PRO A 166 13.48 12.63 -9.09
N TYR A 167 12.29 12.67 -9.68
CA TYR A 167 11.18 11.81 -9.30
C TYR A 167 11.46 10.32 -9.53
N MET A 168 12.17 9.97 -10.60
CA MET A 168 12.53 8.59 -10.92
C MET A 168 13.56 8.02 -9.94
N LEU A 169 14.45 8.87 -9.41
CA LEU A 169 15.40 8.50 -8.35
C LEU A 169 14.69 8.21 -7.03
N ASP A 170 13.66 8.98 -6.69
CA ASP A 170 12.88 8.81 -5.45
C ASP A 170 12.05 7.51 -5.43
N ILE A 171 11.63 7.02 -6.61
CA ILE A 171 10.81 5.80 -6.73
C ILE A 171 11.64 4.53 -6.97
N MET A 172 12.98 4.64 -6.92
CA MET A 172 13.87 3.49 -7.12
C MET A 172 13.54 2.37 -6.12
N PRO A 173 13.32 1.13 -6.59
CA PRO A 173 12.90 0.04 -5.72
C PRO A 173 14.03 -0.38 -4.77
N SER A 174 13.70 -0.54 -3.48
CA SER A 174 14.65 -1.10 -2.51
C SER A 174 14.93 -2.59 -2.75
N TYR A 175 16.04 -3.10 -2.24
CA TYR A 175 16.39 -4.53 -2.34
C TYR A 175 15.31 -5.48 -1.79
N ASP A 176 14.62 -5.11 -0.70
CA ASP A 176 13.49 -5.90 -0.19
C ASP A 176 12.28 -5.91 -1.15
N THR A 177 12.12 -4.85 -1.93
CA THR A 177 11.10 -4.75 -2.97
C THR A 177 11.46 -5.64 -4.16
N ILE A 178 12.73 -5.65 -4.58
CA ILE A 178 13.28 -6.61 -5.55
C ILE A 178 13.00 -8.05 -5.11
N ARG A 179 13.40 -8.41 -3.87
CA ARG A 179 13.24 -9.78 -3.34
C ARG A 179 11.78 -10.23 -3.37
N ARG A 180 10.85 -9.34 -3.02
CA ARG A 180 9.40 -9.63 -3.05
C ARG A 180 8.88 -9.81 -4.47
N ALA A 181 9.34 -9.03 -5.45
CA ALA A 181 8.96 -9.19 -6.85
C ALA A 181 9.51 -10.51 -7.41
N MET A 182 10.79 -10.82 -7.15
CA MET A 182 11.42 -12.06 -7.61
C MET A 182 10.72 -13.31 -7.08
N LYS A 183 10.19 -13.29 -5.85
CA LYS A 183 9.39 -14.41 -5.31
C LYS A 183 8.10 -14.71 -6.10
N LYS A 184 7.59 -13.77 -6.89
CA LYS A 184 6.40 -13.95 -7.73
C LYS A 184 6.70 -14.65 -9.05
N LEU A 185 7.97 -14.73 -9.44
CA LEU A 185 8.37 -15.32 -10.71
C LEU A 185 8.58 -16.84 -10.56
N PRO A 186 8.11 -17.65 -11.53
CA PRO A 186 8.52 -19.04 -11.67
C PRO A 186 10.03 -19.17 -11.83
N GLU A 187 10.61 -20.30 -11.40
CA GLU A 187 12.06 -20.51 -11.46
C GLU A 187 12.60 -20.50 -12.90
N VAL A 188 11.86 -21.11 -13.83
CA VAL A 188 12.14 -21.06 -15.27
C VAL A 188 12.21 -19.63 -15.83
N VAL A 189 11.42 -18.71 -15.27
CA VAL A 189 11.47 -17.30 -15.67
C VAL A 189 12.71 -16.63 -15.09
N LYS A 190 13.08 -16.93 -13.85
CA LYS A 190 14.30 -16.35 -13.24
C LYS A 190 15.58 -16.80 -13.94
N GLN A 191 15.67 -18.08 -14.31
CA GLN A 191 16.89 -18.68 -14.85
C GLN A 191 17.09 -18.48 -16.36
N LYS A 192 16.10 -17.89 -17.05
CA LYS A 192 16.17 -17.65 -18.50
C LYS A 192 17.38 -16.80 -18.87
N GLY A 193 18.27 -17.32 -19.71
CA GLY A 193 19.51 -16.66 -20.15
C GLY A 193 20.69 -16.74 -19.17
N ARG A 194 20.45 -17.24 -17.95
CA ARG A 194 21.44 -17.34 -16.87
C ARG A 194 22.13 -18.70 -16.83
N VAL A 195 21.38 -19.77 -17.05
CA VAL A 195 21.89 -21.14 -17.11
C VAL A 195 22.08 -21.58 -18.56
N THR A 196 22.92 -22.59 -18.79
CA THR A 196 23.20 -23.09 -20.13
C THR A 196 21.95 -23.71 -20.76
N GLY A 197 21.87 -23.76 -22.09
CA GLY A 197 20.67 -24.26 -22.80
C GLY A 197 20.29 -25.72 -22.51
N SER A 198 21.21 -26.52 -21.96
CA SER A 198 20.92 -27.89 -21.49
C SER A 198 20.30 -27.91 -20.08
N GLU A 199 20.75 -27.06 -19.17
CA GLU A 199 20.21 -26.94 -17.81
C GLU A 199 18.84 -26.21 -17.83
N TYR A 200 18.68 -25.23 -18.72
CA TYR A 200 17.42 -24.52 -18.90
C TYR A 200 16.28 -25.46 -19.33
N ARG A 201 16.55 -26.39 -20.25
CA ARG A 201 15.58 -27.38 -20.74
C ARG A 201 15.08 -28.33 -19.65
N GLN A 202 15.86 -28.54 -18.59
CA GLN A 202 15.43 -29.35 -17.43
C GLN A 202 14.46 -28.59 -16.51
N LEU A 203 14.43 -27.26 -16.59
CA LEU A 203 13.50 -26.40 -15.83
C LEU A 203 12.20 -26.10 -16.58
N GLU A 204 12.16 -26.35 -17.90
CA GLU A 204 10.98 -26.18 -18.75
C GLU A 204 10.03 -27.40 -18.74
N GLY A 205 10.51 -28.57 -18.29
CA GLY A 205 9.74 -29.82 -18.16
C GLY A 205 9.09 -30.00 -16.80
#